data_AF-A0A4R2U8C7-F1
#
_entry.id   AF-A0A4R2U8C7-F1
#
_cell.length_a   1.000
_cell.length_b   1.000
_cell.length_c   1.000
_cell.angle_alpha   90.00
_cell.angle_beta   90.00
_cell.angle_gamma   90.00
#
_symmetry.space_group_name_H-M   'P 1'
#
loop_
_entity.id
_entity.type
_entity.pdbx_description
1 polymer ?
#
loop_
_entity_poly.entity_id
_entity_poly.type
_entity_poly.pdbx_seq_one_letter_code
_entity_poly.pdbx_strand_id
1 'polypeptide(L)' 'MLKTRMKRVADRGDQAVRRLAEVEAAIAVLSNEDLLDLADIFKAEPPSPIGDMAFVEMARRNISL' A
#
# COMPACT_ATOMS: atom_id res chain seq x y z
N MET A 1 -32.87 10.57 -5.48
CA MET A 1 -31.50 11.10 -5.75
C MET A 1 -30.52 10.90 -4.59
N LEU A 2 -30.86 11.22 -3.34
CA LEU A 2 -29.92 11.11 -2.20
C LEU A 2 -29.44 9.66 -1.93
N LYS A 3 -30.35 8.68 -1.91
CA LYS A 3 -30.03 7.25 -1.73
C LYS A 3 -29.05 6.73 -2.78
N THR A 4 -29.26 7.07 -4.05
CA THR A 4 -28.36 6.70 -5.17
C THR A 4 -26.99 7.35 -5.05
N ARG A 5 -26.91 8.58 -4.52
CA ARG A 5 -25.62 9.25 -4.25
C ARG A 5 -24.86 8.55 -3.13
N MET A 6 -25.52 8.20 -2.03
CA MET A 6 -24.91 7.47 -0.92
C MET A 6 -24.37 6.11 -1.35
N LYS A 7 -25.16 5.35 -2.13
CA LYS A 7 -24.73 4.06 -2.69
C LYS A 7 -23.45 4.19 -3.51
N ARG A 8 -23.38 5.16 -4.44
CA ARG A 8 -22.17 5.40 -5.25
C ARG A 8 -20.95 5.79 -4.43
N VAL A 9 -21.12 6.50 -3.32
CA VAL A 9 -20.01 6.85 -2.43
C VAL A 9 -19.50 5.60 -1.70
N ALA A 10 -20.41 4.77 -1.20
CA ALA A 10 -20.06 3.49 -0.58
C ALA A 10 -19.34 2.56 -1.57
N ASP A 11 -19.89 2.38 -2.78
CA ASP A 11 -19.30 1.52 -3.82
C ASP A 11 -17.87 1.97 -4.19
N ARG A 12 -17.62 3.29 -4.24
CA ARG A 12 -16.28 3.85 -4.45
C ARG A 12 -15.35 3.59 -3.28
N GLY A 13 -15.85 3.67 -2.06
CA GLY A 13 -15.10 3.32 -0.84
C GLY A 13 -14.67 1.86 -0.86
N ASP A 14 -15.61 0.94 -1.12
CA ASP A 14 -15.33 -0.50 -1.21
C ASP A 14 -14.30 -0.81 -2.30
N GLN A 15 -14.41 -0.15 -3.45
CA GLN A 15 -13.45 -0.29 -4.54
C GLN A 15 -12.06 0.21 -4.13
N ALA A 16 -11.97 1.35 -3.44
CA ALA A 16 -10.70 1.90 -2.97
C ALA A 16 -10.03 0.98 -1.95
N VAL A 17 -10.79 0.40 -1.01
CA VAL A 17 -10.29 -0.56 -0.02
C VAL A 17 -9.77 -1.82 -0.69
N ARG A 18 -10.51 -2.38 -1.66
CA ARG A 18 -10.05 -3.55 -2.42
C ARG A 18 -8.75 -3.25 -3.15
N ARG A 19 -8.65 -2.09 -3.80
CA ARG A 19 -7.45 -1.71 -4.53
C ARG A 19 -6.25 -1.51 -3.60
N LEU A 20 -6.47 -0.99 -2.39
CA LEU A 20 -5.43 -0.88 -1.37
C LEU A 20 -4.91 -2.27 -0.95
N ALA A 21 -5.80 -3.22 -0.68
CA ALA A 21 -5.42 -4.58 -0.32
C ALA A 21 -4.66 -5.30 -1.45
N GLU A 22 -5.02 -5.05 -2.72
CA GLU A 22 -4.27 -5.56 -3.88
C GLU A 22 -2.85 -5.00 -3.95
N VAL A 23 -2.65 -3.72 -3.61
CA VAL A 23 -1.32 -3.09 -3.56
C VAL A 23 -0.50 -3.67 -2.41
N GLU A 24 -1.07 -3.81 -1.22
CA GLU A 24 -0.40 -4.44 -0.07
C GLU A 24 0.04 -5.88 -0.40
N ALA A 25 -0.84 -6.67 -1.02
CA ALA A 25 -0.52 -8.02 -1.46
C ALA A 25 0.58 -8.04 -2.53
N ALA A 26 0.60 -7.08 -3.45
CA ALA A 26 1.64 -6.95 -4.46
C ALA A 26 3.02 -6.64 -3.84
N ILE A 27 3.07 -5.74 -2.84
CA ILE A 27 4.31 -5.43 -2.11
C ILE A 27 4.79 -6.67 -1.34
N ALA A 28 3.88 -7.41 -0.70
CA ALA A 28 4.21 -8.60 0.08
C ALA A 28 4.81 -9.75 -0.75
N VAL A 29 4.67 -9.77 -2.08
CA VAL A 29 5.25 -10.80 -2.96
C VAL A 29 6.50 -10.34 -3.73
N LEU A 30 6.93 -9.09 -3.55
CA LEU A 30 8.18 -8.60 -4.13
C LEU A 30 9.38 -9.44 -3.66
N SER A 31 10.42 -9.52 -4.49
CA SER A 31 11.71 -10.05 -4.04
C SER A 31 12.32 -9.12 -2.98
N ASN A 32 13.33 -9.59 -2.25
CA ASN A 32 13.99 -8.72 -1.27
C ASN A 32 14.70 -7.54 -1.94
N GLU A 33 15.29 -7.72 -3.12
CA GLU A 33 15.96 -6.66 -3.88
C GLU A 33 14.96 -5.60 -4.32
N ASP A 34 13.86 -6.00 -4.96
CA ASP A 34 12.81 -5.07 -5.41
C ASP A 34 12.15 -4.34 -4.23
N LEU A 35 12.00 -5.02 -3.08
CA LEU A 35 11.44 -4.42 -1.87
C LEU A 35 12.39 -3.36 -1.27
N LEU A 36 13.69 -3.60 -1.31
CA LEU A 36 14.70 -2.62 -0.89
C LEU A 36 14.70 -1.42 -1.83
N ASP A 37 14.67 -1.63 -3.15
CA ASP A 37 14.59 -0.54 -4.13
C ASP A 37 13.32 0.29 -3.92
N LEU A 38 12.18 -0.35 -3.69
CA LEU A 38 10.93 0.34 -3.40
C LEU A 38 11.03 1.20 -2.15
N ALA A 39 11.60 0.66 -1.06
CA ALA A 39 11.82 1.42 0.15
C ALA A 39 12.78 2.59 -0.08
N ASP A 40 13.85 2.39 -0.87
CA ASP A 40 14.82 3.45 -1.17
C ASP A 40 14.19 4.61 -1.94
N ILE A 41 13.32 4.30 -2.91
CA ILE A 41 12.58 5.30 -3.70
C ILE A 41 11.66 6.14 -2.80
N PHE A 42 11.04 5.52 -1.79
CA PHE A 42 10.02 6.14 -0.95
C PHE A 42 10.49 6.54 0.47
N LYS A 43 11.81 6.50 0.74
CA LYS A 43 12.39 6.80 2.07
C LYS A 43 12.34 8.27 2.50
N ALA A 44 11.80 9.17 1.68
CA ALA A 44 11.71 10.59 2.01
C ALA A 44 10.82 10.80 3.26
N GLU A 45 11.20 11.77 4.10
CA GLU A 45 10.41 12.15 5.28
C GLU A 45 9.41 13.28 4.95
N PRO A 46 8.14 13.19 5.39
CA PRO A 46 7.54 12.04 6.09
C PRO A 46 7.33 10.85 5.13
N PRO A 47 7.38 9.60 5.63
CA PRO A 47 7.18 8.42 4.80
C PRO A 47 5.87 8.50 4.02
N SER A 48 5.94 8.19 2.74
CA SER A 48 4.72 7.99 1.95
C SER A 48 4.01 6.70 2.43
N PRO A 49 2.70 6.56 2.20
CA PRO A 49 2.00 5.31 2.54
C PRO A 49 2.61 4.06 1.89
N ILE A 50 3.19 4.19 0.69
CA ILE A 50 3.89 3.10 0.00
C ILE A 50 5.22 2.80 0.70
N GLY A 51 5.93 3.84 1.13
CA GLY A 51 7.16 3.71 1.93
C GLY A 51 6.88 2.97 3.24
N ASP A 52 5.84 3.37 3.98
CA ASP A 52 5.43 2.68 5.21
C ASP A 52 5.13 1.20 4.97
N MET A 53 4.36 0.87 3.92
CA MET A 53 4.08 -0.54 3.57
C MET A 53 5.36 -1.32 3.27
N ALA A 54 6.30 -0.73 2.53
CA ALA A 54 7.58 -1.35 2.22
C ALA A 54 8.40 -1.58 3.50
N PHE A 55 8.52 -0.59 4.38
CA PHE A 55 9.23 -0.71 5.65
C PHE A 55 8.61 -1.76 6.58
N VAL A 56 7.28 -1.87 6.63
CA VAL A 56 6.59 -2.92 7.41
C VAL A 56 6.91 -4.31 6.88
N GLU A 57 6.87 -4.52 5.55
CA GLU A 57 7.21 -5.82 4.97
C GLU A 57 8.71 -6.14 5.10
N MET A 58 9.59 -5.14 5.02
CA MET A 58 11.03 -5.32 5.31
C MET A 58 11.25 -5.76 6.75
N ALA A 59 10.59 -5.11 7.72
CA ALA A 59 10.67 -5.48 9.13
C ALA A 59 10.15 -6.91 9.36
N ARG A 60 9.04 -7.29 8.71
CA ARG A 60 8.49 -8.65 8.76
C ARG A 60 9.47 -9.71 8.23
N ARG A 61 10.25 -9.36 7.21
CA ARG A 61 11.28 -10.23 6.61
C ARG A 61 12.65 -10.12 7.28
N ASN A 62 12.79 -9.25 8.28
CA ASN A 62 14.03 -8.96 8.97
C ASN A 62 15.17 -8.54 8.02
N ILE A 63 14.84 -7.66 7.07
CA ILE A 63 15.80 -7.00 6.17
C ILE A 63 15.77 -5.49 6.38
N SER A 64 16.87 -4.82 6.06
CA SER A 64 17.01 -3.37 6.18
C SER A 64 17.72 -2.80 4.96
N LEU A 65 17.45 -1.52 4.68
CA LEU A 65 18.24 -0.71 3.74
C LEU A 65 19.66 -0.49 4.26
#